data_AF-A0A0U5EY23-F1
#
_entry.id   AF-A0A0U5EY23-F1
#
_cell.length_a   1.000
_cell.length_b   1.000
_cell.length_c   1.000
_cell.angle_alpha   90.00
_cell.angle_beta   90.00
_cell.angle_gamma   90.00
#
_symmetry.space_group_name_H-M   'P 1'
#
loop_
_entity.id
_entity.type
_entity.pdbx_description
1 polymer ?
#
loop_
_entity_poly.entity_id
_entity_poly.type
_entity_poly.pdbx_seq_one_letter_code
_entity_poly.pdbx_strand_id
1 'polypeptide(L)'
;MFRSSEDATPSRFHPTEADLITYRDLARALGAPPSEAICRYLGPAGQHLVFIGESGQRDWARVDAQARARWPDLPPTGKMASNGKILESLPERVVYQILESLKHEDMEIDLHQPIMADVGAEKADLTLRRRSAACFIEVIGSCGPNRITRNDHELRGLERFERREAFYRRVGITPVCIFLDLLARPEDLKALCQSLVDRIADDGRDKEMSL
;
A
#
# COMPACT_ATOMS: atom_id res chain seq x y z
N MET A 1 56.27 -1.66 -2.81
CA MET A 1 55.30 -2.77 -2.97
C MET A 1 53.92 -2.23 -2.66
N PHE A 2 53.11 -2.01 -3.70
CA PHE A 2 51.69 -1.71 -3.51
C PHE A 2 51.01 -3.01 -3.06
N ARG A 3 50.48 -3.02 -1.83
CA ARG A 3 49.58 -4.09 -1.40
C ARG A 3 48.24 -3.84 -2.10
N SER A 4 47.84 -4.84 -2.89
CA SER A 4 46.52 -4.98 -3.48
C SER A 4 45.44 -4.62 -2.47
N SER A 5 44.52 -3.78 -2.91
CA SER A 5 43.21 -3.59 -2.30
C SER A 5 42.57 -4.96 -2.10
N GLU A 6 42.52 -5.39 -0.84
CA GLU A 6 41.76 -6.56 -0.42
C GLU A 6 40.31 -6.36 -0.87
N ASP A 7 39.77 -7.38 -1.53
CA ASP A 7 38.36 -7.51 -1.90
C ASP A 7 37.50 -7.23 -0.65
N ALA A 8 37.01 -6.00 -0.54
CA ALA A 8 36.06 -5.64 0.48
C ALA A 8 34.76 -6.37 0.12
N THR A 9 34.52 -7.52 0.75
CA THR A 9 33.22 -8.19 0.67
C THR A 9 32.16 -7.13 0.92
N PRO A 10 31.27 -6.85 -0.06
CA PRO A 10 30.26 -5.82 0.11
C PRO A 10 29.50 -6.09 1.39
N SER A 11 29.40 -5.09 2.27
CA SER A 11 28.66 -5.26 3.52
C SER A 11 27.26 -5.78 3.20
N ARG A 12 26.84 -6.85 3.87
CA ARG A 12 25.51 -7.47 3.69
C ARG A 12 24.34 -6.51 3.93
N PHE A 13 24.61 -5.34 4.50
CA PHE A 13 23.64 -4.27 4.73
C PHE A 13 23.57 -3.26 3.57
N HIS A 14 24.38 -3.44 2.52
CA HIS A 14 24.32 -2.62 1.31
C HIS A 14 23.42 -3.28 0.26
N PRO A 15 22.59 -2.49 -0.44
CA PRO A 15 21.83 -3.02 -1.56
C PRO A 15 22.77 -3.44 -2.68
N THR A 16 22.48 -4.59 -3.28
CA THR A 16 23.08 -5.04 -4.52
C THR A 16 22.44 -4.33 -5.72
N GLU A 17 23.02 -4.52 -6.89
CA GLU A 17 22.41 -4.08 -8.16
C GLU A 17 21.00 -4.65 -8.35
N ALA A 18 20.81 -5.93 -8.01
CA ALA A 18 19.52 -6.60 -8.13
C ALA A 18 18.47 -6.01 -7.17
N ASP A 19 18.88 -5.64 -5.95
CA ASP A 19 18.00 -4.97 -4.99
C ASP A 19 17.55 -3.60 -5.50
N LEU A 20 18.47 -2.81 -6.05
CA LEU A 20 18.16 -1.49 -6.59
C LEU A 20 17.22 -1.56 -7.80
N ILE A 21 17.41 -2.54 -8.69
CA ILE A 21 16.50 -2.80 -9.82
C ILE A 21 15.12 -3.22 -9.30
N THR A 22 15.06 -4.17 -8.36
CA THR A 22 13.80 -4.64 -7.76
C THR A 22 13.05 -3.51 -7.08
N TYR A 23 13.77 -2.70 -6.29
CA TYR A 23 13.24 -1.52 -5.62
C TYR A 23 12.68 -0.51 -6.61
N ARG A 24 13.42 -0.19 -7.69
CA ARG A 24 13.01 0.74 -8.73
C ARG A 24 11.76 0.27 -9.45
N ASP A 25 11.74 -0.98 -9.90
CA ASP A 25 10.66 -1.53 -10.69
C ASP A 25 9.37 -1.57 -9.89
N LEU A 26 9.45 -2.01 -8.63
CA LEU A 26 8.33 -1.94 -7.71
C LEU A 26 7.90 -0.50 -7.41
N ALA A 27 8.86 0.41 -7.18
CA ALA A 27 8.56 1.80 -6.91
C ALA A 27 7.79 2.47 -8.04
N ARG A 28 8.22 2.24 -9.28
CA ARG A 28 7.55 2.74 -10.49
C ARG A 28 6.17 2.13 -10.66
N ALA A 29 6.06 0.81 -10.48
CA ALA A 29 4.79 0.12 -10.63
C ALA A 29 3.73 0.56 -9.59
N LEU A 30 4.16 0.90 -8.37
CA LEU A 30 3.29 1.41 -7.30
C LEU A 30 3.07 2.94 -7.34
N GLY A 31 3.86 3.69 -8.10
CA GLY A 31 3.90 5.16 -8.01
C GLY A 31 4.40 5.66 -6.65
N ALA A 32 5.15 4.83 -5.93
CA ALA A 32 5.58 5.04 -4.55
C ALA A 32 6.74 4.11 -4.20
N PRO A 33 7.80 4.57 -3.53
CA PRO A 33 8.87 3.68 -3.08
C PRO A 33 8.35 2.65 -2.08
N PRO A 34 8.65 1.34 -2.23
CA PRO A 34 8.14 0.30 -1.34
C PRO A 34 8.76 0.41 0.06
N SER A 35 8.16 -0.28 1.03
CA SER A 35 8.80 -0.57 2.33
C SER A 35 9.31 -2.01 2.35
N GLU A 36 10.16 -2.32 3.33
CA GLU A 36 10.65 -3.68 3.57
C GLU A 36 9.50 -4.66 3.84
N ALA A 37 8.41 -4.18 4.46
CA ALA A 37 7.23 -4.98 4.72
C ALA A 37 6.51 -5.43 3.44
N ILE A 38 6.48 -4.59 2.39
CA ILE A 38 5.97 -4.96 1.06
C ILE A 38 6.93 -5.94 0.39
N CYS A 39 8.24 -5.66 0.44
CA CYS A 39 9.26 -6.49 -0.21
C CYS A 39 9.26 -7.95 0.27
N ARG A 40 8.76 -8.22 1.49
CA ARG A 40 8.55 -9.59 2.02
C ARG A 40 7.75 -10.50 1.07
N TYR A 41 6.84 -9.93 0.29
CA TYR A 41 5.96 -10.69 -0.59
C TYR A 41 6.49 -10.85 -2.03
N LEU A 42 7.71 -10.39 -2.31
CA LEU A 42 8.39 -10.60 -3.60
C LEU A 42 9.12 -11.95 -3.68
N GLY A 43 9.04 -12.78 -2.62
CA GLY A 43 9.75 -14.05 -2.54
C GLY A 43 11.27 -13.85 -2.53
N PRO A 44 12.06 -14.71 -3.19
CA PRO A 44 13.53 -14.63 -3.18
C PRO A 44 14.08 -13.28 -3.63
N ALA A 45 13.41 -12.61 -4.58
CA ALA A 45 13.84 -11.31 -5.09
C ALA A 45 13.81 -10.19 -4.03
N GLY A 46 12.95 -10.30 -3.01
CA GLY A 46 12.84 -9.31 -1.95
C GLY A 46 13.64 -9.64 -0.69
N GLN A 47 14.23 -10.84 -0.59
CA GLN A 47 14.78 -11.33 0.68
C GLN A 47 15.91 -10.46 1.24
N HIS A 48 16.80 -9.98 0.37
CA HIS A 48 17.90 -9.11 0.81
C HIS A 48 17.41 -7.71 1.19
N LEU A 49 16.47 -7.13 0.44
CA LEU A 49 15.77 -5.89 0.83
C LEU A 49 15.09 -6.00 2.20
N VAL A 50 14.41 -7.12 2.48
CA VAL A 50 13.81 -7.37 3.81
C VAL A 50 14.88 -7.39 4.89
N PHE A 51 15.97 -8.13 4.67
CA PHE A 51 17.09 -8.19 5.61
C PHE A 51 17.68 -6.79 5.90
N ILE A 52 17.90 -5.97 4.86
CA ILE A 52 18.39 -4.60 5.01
C ILE A 52 17.40 -3.76 5.84
N GLY A 53 16.10 -3.85 5.55
CA GLY A 53 15.07 -3.11 6.28
C GLY A 53 14.98 -3.50 7.76
N GLU A 54 15.06 -4.80 8.06
CA GLU A 54 15.05 -5.32 9.44
C GLU A 54 16.32 -4.93 10.23
N SER A 55 17.40 -4.57 9.52
CA SER A 55 18.64 -4.09 10.14
C SER A 55 18.54 -2.65 10.65
N GLY A 56 17.55 -1.88 10.18
CA GLY A 56 17.15 -0.60 10.75
C GLY A 56 16.97 0.54 9.73
N GLN A 57 16.40 1.63 10.21
CA GLN A 57 16.02 2.79 9.37
C GLN A 57 17.20 3.40 8.60
N ARG A 58 18.41 3.40 9.17
CA ARG A 58 19.60 3.95 8.51
C ARG A 58 20.04 3.11 7.31
N ASP A 59 19.91 1.80 7.39
CA ASP A 59 20.28 0.90 6.29
C ASP A 59 19.22 0.95 5.19
N TRP A 60 17.93 1.00 5.55
CA TRP A 60 16.85 1.22 4.58
C TRP A 60 16.95 2.57 3.85
N ALA A 61 17.25 3.65 4.58
CA ALA A 61 17.43 4.97 3.98
C ALA A 61 18.57 5.00 2.95
N ARG A 62 19.58 4.12 3.10
CA ARG A 62 20.66 3.96 2.13
C ARG A 62 20.15 3.37 0.81
N VAL A 63 19.18 2.45 0.85
CA VAL A 63 18.55 1.89 -0.36
C VAL A 63 17.88 2.99 -1.17
N ASP A 64 17.01 3.79 -0.53
CA ASP A 64 16.33 4.91 -1.21
C ASP A 64 17.34 5.94 -1.73
N ALA A 65 18.34 6.32 -0.93
CA ALA A 65 19.36 7.28 -1.35
C ALA A 65 20.16 6.82 -2.57
N GLN A 66 20.61 5.55 -2.61
CA GLN A 66 21.33 5.00 -3.75
C GLN A 66 20.42 4.85 -4.98
N ALA A 67 19.18 4.41 -4.79
CA ALA A 67 18.21 4.30 -5.88
C ALA A 67 17.93 5.67 -6.51
N ARG A 68 17.73 6.73 -5.70
CA ARG A 68 17.48 8.09 -6.18
C ARG A 68 18.68 8.76 -6.84
N ALA A 69 19.88 8.49 -6.34
CA ALA A 69 21.11 8.96 -6.98
C ALA A 69 21.23 8.42 -8.42
N ARG A 70 20.70 7.22 -8.67
CA ARG A 70 20.72 6.59 -9.98
C ARG A 70 19.50 6.87 -10.85
N TRP A 71 18.32 6.98 -10.24
CA TRP A 71 17.04 7.25 -10.91
C TRP A 71 16.37 8.44 -10.23
N PRO A 72 16.73 9.69 -10.61
CA PRO A 72 16.20 10.90 -9.98
C PRO A 72 14.69 11.09 -10.17
N ASP A 73 14.11 10.40 -11.14
CA ASP A 73 12.68 10.38 -11.49
C ASP A 73 11.85 9.42 -10.62
N LEU A 74 12.46 8.75 -9.63
CA LEU A 74 11.72 7.85 -8.74
C LEU A 74 10.60 8.58 -7.99
N PRO A 75 9.42 7.95 -7.85
CA PRO A 75 8.30 8.54 -7.14
C PRO A 75 8.66 9.03 -5.73
N PRO A 76 7.99 10.08 -5.22
CA PRO A 76 8.31 10.65 -3.91
C PRO A 76 8.05 9.65 -2.78
N THR A 77 8.87 9.72 -1.73
CA THR A 77 8.68 8.95 -0.48
C THR A 77 7.50 9.48 0.34
N GLY A 78 7.10 8.71 1.34
CA GLY A 78 6.18 9.17 2.39
C GLY A 78 4.70 8.94 2.07
N LYS A 79 3.86 9.71 2.77
CA LYS A 79 2.40 9.52 2.82
C LYS A 79 1.60 10.56 2.02
N MET A 80 2.28 11.51 1.37
CA MET A 80 1.63 12.55 0.58
C MET A 80 1.43 12.08 -0.86
N ALA A 81 0.19 12.09 -1.33
CA ALA A 81 -0.19 11.80 -2.71
C ALA A 81 0.18 12.95 -3.66
N SER A 82 0.16 12.69 -4.96
CA SER A 82 0.48 13.68 -6.01
C SER A 82 -0.39 14.95 -5.98
N ASN A 83 -1.63 14.85 -5.49
CA ASN A 83 -2.55 15.98 -5.33
C ASN A 83 -2.43 16.69 -3.97
N GLY A 84 -1.40 16.36 -3.17
CA GLY A 84 -1.14 16.97 -1.86
C GLY A 84 -1.92 16.36 -0.70
N LYS A 85 -2.83 15.40 -0.91
CA LYS A 85 -3.51 14.70 0.20
C LYS A 85 -2.50 13.88 1.01
N ILE A 86 -2.60 13.92 2.34
CA ILE A 86 -1.75 13.16 3.26
C ILE A 86 -2.56 11.98 3.80
N LEU A 87 -2.05 10.76 3.63
CA LEU A 87 -2.67 9.52 4.09
C LEU A 87 -2.06 9.06 5.44
N GLU A 88 -2.73 8.13 6.13
CA GLU A 88 -2.23 7.59 7.40
C GLU A 88 -1.05 6.63 7.20
N SER A 89 -0.92 6.03 6.01
CA SER A 89 0.15 5.08 5.70
C SER A 89 0.59 5.10 4.23
N LEU A 90 1.78 4.52 3.95
CA LEU A 90 2.28 4.33 2.59
C LEU A 90 1.37 3.37 1.79
N PRO A 91 0.92 2.21 2.31
CA PRO A 91 -0.05 1.37 1.63
C PRO A 91 -1.34 2.11 1.26
N GLU A 92 -1.91 2.91 2.17
CA GLU A 92 -3.09 3.72 1.87
C GLU A 92 -2.82 4.72 0.76
N ARG A 93 -1.67 5.40 0.76
CA ARG A 93 -1.28 6.30 -0.33
C ARG A 93 -1.25 5.60 -1.68
N VAL A 94 -0.66 4.41 -1.75
CA VAL A 94 -0.59 3.62 -2.99
C VAL A 94 -1.99 3.34 -3.52
N VAL A 95 -2.86 2.78 -2.68
CA VAL A 95 -4.24 2.45 -3.06
C VAL A 95 -5.01 3.71 -3.47
N TYR A 96 -4.90 4.78 -2.69
CA TYR A 96 -5.51 6.08 -2.98
C TYR A 96 -5.12 6.60 -4.36
N GLN A 97 -3.82 6.65 -4.67
CA GLN A 97 -3.35 7.17 -5.96
C GLN A 97 -3.81 6.33 -7.14
N ILE A 98 -3.84 4.99 -7.00
CA ILE A 98 -4.35 4.12 -8.06
C ILE A 98 -5.83 4.41 -8.30
N LEU A 99 -6.65 4.42 -7.25
CA LEU A 99 -8.08 4.74 -7.37
C LEU A 99 -8.31 6.14 -7.94
N GLU A 100 -7.57 7.15 -7.48
CA GLU A 100 -7.66 8.53 -7.97
C GLU A 100 -7.34 8.63 -9.46
N SER A 101 -6.40 7.82 -9.97
CA SER A 101 -6.06 7.79 -11.39
C SER A 101 -7.09 7.09 -12.29
N LEU A 102 -7.94 6.24 -11.70
CA LEU A 102 -8.90 5.40 -12.44
C LEU A 102 -10.35 5.91 -12.32
N LYS A 103 -10.69 6.63 -11.24
CA LYS A 103 -12.06 7.05 -10.96
C LYS A 103 -12.62 7.96 -12.05
N HIS A 104 -13.94 7.89 -12.26
CA HIS A 104 -14.64 8.87 -13.10
C HIS A 104 -14.78 10.22 -12.39
N GLU A 105 -15.07 11.29 -13.15
CA GLU A 105 -15.18 12.65 -12.61
C GLU A 105 -16.26 12.79 -11.53
N ASP A 106 -17.35 12.02 -11.64
CA ASP A 106 -18.48 12.03 -10.71
C ASP A 106 -18.33 11.03 -9.54
N MET A 107 -17.15 10.44 -9.38
CA MET A 107 -16.80 9.59 -8.25
C MET A 107 -15.94 10.34 -7.22
N GLU A 108 -16.17 10.00 -5.96
CA GLU A 108 -15.45 10.56 -4.82
C GLU A 108 -14.71 9.46 -4.06
N ILE A 109 -13.51 9.79 -3.58
CA ILE A 109 -12.75 8.94 -2.66
C ILE A 109 -12.63 9.70 -1.35
N ASP A 110 -13.39 9.25 -0.35
CA ASP A 110 -13.25 9.78 0.99
C ASP A 110 -12.22 9.01 1.78
N LEU A 111 -11.57 9.73 2.69
CA LEU A 111 -10.59 9.19 3.61
C LEU A 111 -11.17 9.24 5.02
N HIS A 112 -11.03 8.14 5.76
CA HIS A 112 -11.32 8.08 7.20
C HIS A 112 -12.72 8.59 7.59
N GLN A 113 -13.71 8.30 6.74
CA GLN A 113 -15.11 8.59 7.03
C GLN A 113 -15.71 7.53 7.94
N PRO A 114 -16.65 7.90 8.83
CA PRO A 114 -17.40 6.94 9.63
C PRO A 114 -18.07 5.89 8.74
N ILE A 115 -17.96 4.61 9.11
CA ILE A 115 -18.62 3.52 8.40
C ILE A 115 -20.14 3.65 8.55
N MET A 116 -20.59 3.97 9.77
CA MET A 116 -21.99 4.18 10.13
C MET A 116 -22.05 5.12 11.34
N ALA A 117 -22.23 6.42 11.08
CA ALA A 117 -21.99 7.51 12.03
C ALA A 117 -22.89 7.45 13.28
N ASP A 118 -24.08 6.88 13.16
CA ASP A 118 -25.06 6.68 14.24
C ASP A 118 -24.83 5.41 15.06
N VAL A 119 -23.98 4.48 14.59
CA VAL A 119 -23.74 3.18 15.24
C VAL A 119 -22.38 3.08 15.91
N GLY A 120 -21.37 3.81 15.44
CA GLY A 120 -20.10 3.87 16.17
C GLY A 120 -19.02 4.72 15.52
N ALA A 121 -17.87 4.76 16.20
CA ALA A 121 -16.75 5.62 15.85
C ALA A 121 -15.78 5.02 14.82
N GLU A 122 -16.02 3.78 14.37
CA GLU A 122 -15.14 3.12 13.41
C GLU A 122 -15.22 3.81 12.04
N LYS A 123 -14.05 3.97 11.44
CA LYS A 123 -13.85 4.69 10.18
C LYS A 123 -13.20 3.77 9.17
N ALA A 124 -13.68 3.81 7.94
CA ALA A 124 -13.04 3.11 6.83
C ALA A 124 -11.74 3.80 6.47
N ASP A 125 -10.72 3.05 6.01
CA ASP A 125 -9.50 3.69 5.52
C ASP A 125 -9.82 4.54 4.27
N LEU A 126 -10.55 3.97 3.31
CA LEU A 126 -11.08 4.68 2.15
C LEU A 126 -12.54 4.29 1.86
N THR A 127 -13.30 5.22 1.31
CA THR A 127 -14.64 4.95 0.75
C THR A 127 -14.69 5.47 -0.68
N LEU A 128 -14.87 4.58 -1.65
CA LEU A 128 -15.15 4.94 -3.04
C LEU A 128 -16.65 5.11 -3.20
N ARG A 129 -17.11 6.29 -3.61
CA ARG A 129 -18.53 6.62 -3.76
C ARG A 129 -18.87 7.12 -5.15
N ARG A 130 -20.09 6.81 -5.56
CA ARG A 130 -20.79 7.45 -6.67
C ARG A 130 -22.26 7.55 -6.31
N ARG A 131 -22.78 8.75 -6.12
CA ARG A 131 -24.18 8.98 -5.70
C ARG A 131 -24.53 8.15 -4.46
N SER A 132 -25.49 7.22 -4.55
CA SER A 132 -25.94 6.34 -3.47
C SER A 132 -25.25 4.97 -3.43
N ALA A 133 -24.23 4.75 -4.27
CA ALA A 133 -23.37 3.58 -4.22
C ALA A 133 -22.07 3.91 -3.47
N ALA A 134 -21.64 3.00 -2.59
CA ALA A 134 -20.43 3.14 -1.81
C ALA A 134 -19.73 1.79 -1.66
N CYS A 135 -18.41 1.79 -1.78
CA CYS A 135 -17.52 0.67 -1.47
C CYS A 135 -16.56 1.10 -0.38
N PHE A 136 -16.61 0.43 0.77
CA PHE A 136 -15.64 0.60 1.84
C PHE A 136 -14.40 -0.25 1.57
N ILE A 137 -13.22 0.34 1.73
CA ILE A 137 -11.93 -0.29 1.44
C ILE A 137 -11.06 -0.17 2.69
N GLU A 138 -10.55 -1.32 3.13
CA GLU A 138 -9.60 -1.44 4.23
C GLU A 138 -8.22 -1.78 3.66
N VAL A 139 -7.20 -1.00 4.02
CA VAL A 139 -5.83 -1.22 3.54
C VAL A 139 -4.98 -1.75 4.69
N ILE A 140 -4.71 -3.04 4.67
CA ILE A 140 -4.04 -3.77 5.75
C ILE A 140 -2.53 -3.71 5.52
N GLY A 141 -1.92 -2.63 6.00
CA GLY A 141 -0.48 -2.39 5.92
C GLY A 141 0.40 -3.23 6.86
N SER A 142 -0.17 -4.11 7.67
CA SER A 142 0.55 -4.88 8.69
C SER A 142 0.87 -6.32 8.29
N CYS A 143 0.07 -6.95 7.42
CA CYS A 143 0.20 -8.37 7.13
C CYS A 143 -0.45 -8.75 5.78
N GLY A 144 -0.20 -10.00 5.38
CA GLY A 144 -0.89 -10.66 4.29
C GLY A 144 -2.20 -11.31 4.77
N PRO A 145 -2.92 -12.02 3.88
CA PRO A 145 -4.19 -12.66 4.18
C PRO A 145 -4.10 -13.75 5.26
N ASN A 146 -2.91 -14.32 5.47
CA ASN A 146 -2.63 -15.28 6.53
C ASN A 146 -2.53 -14.66 7.93
N ARG A 147 -2.61 -13.32 8.04
CA ARG A 147 -2.58 -12.56 9.30
C ARG A 147 -1.30 -12.77 10.14
N ILE A 148 -0.19 -13.11 9.50
CA ILE A 148 1.10 -13.28 10.19
C ILE A 148 1.82 -11.94 10.33
N THR A 149 2.05 -11.54 11.58
CA THR A 149 2.80 -10.33 11.98
C THR A 149 4.17 -10.70 12.53
N ARG A 150 5.17 -9.84 12.35
CA ARG A 150 6.58 -10.07 12.77
C ARG A 150 7.02 -9.23 13.96
N ASN A 151 6.27 -8.19 14.29
CA ASN A 151 6.62 -7.26 15.36
C ASN A 151 5.36 -6.62 15.95
N ASP A 152 5.50 -5.96 17.09
CA ASP A 152 4.38 -5.36 17.81
C ASP A 152 3.67 -4.24 17.02
N HIS A 153 4.36 -3.58 16.10
CA HIS A 153 3.74 -2.56 15.26
C HIS A 153 2.77 -3.20 14.27
N GLU A 154 3.19 -4.27 13.58
CA GLU A 154 2.33 -5.06 12.70
C GLU A 154 1.16 -5.68 13.50
N LEU A 155 1.42 -6.20 14.71
CA LEU A 155 0.37 -6.76 15.58
C LEU A 155 -0.71 -5.74 15.94
N ARG A 156 -0.33 -4.54 16.40
CA ARG A 156 -1.28 -3.46 16.68
C ARG A 156 -2.06 -3.00 15.44
N GLY A 157 -1.43 -3.08 14.27
CA GLY A 157 -2.09 -2.85 12.98
C GLY A 157 -3.19 -3.87 12.72
N LEU A 158 -2.87 -5.16 12.88
CA LEU A 158 -3.84 -6.25 12.72
C LEU A 158 -4.98 -6.16 13.74
N GLU A 159 -4.70 -5.90 15.01
CA GLU A 159 -5.73 -5.73 16.04
C GLU A 159 -6.71 -4.58 15.74
N ARG A 160 -6.21 -3.48 15.16
CA ARG A 160 -7.07 -2.37 14.70
C ARG A 160 -8.00 -2.82 13.57
N PHE A 161 -7.44 -3.53 12.58
CA PHE A 161 -8.23 -4.07 11.48
C PHE A 161 -9.28 -5.08 11.97
N GLU A 162 -8.94 -5.96 12.91
CA GLU A 162 -9.88 -6.96 13.46
C GLU A 162 -11.05 -6.32 14.20
N ARG A 163 -10.82 -5.21 14.92
CA ARG A 163 -11.91 -4.44 15.51
C ARG A 163 -12.83 -3.83 14.46
N ARG A 164 -12.27 -3.25 13.39
CA ARG A 164 -13.07 -2.73 12.27
C ARG A 164 -13.81 -3.83 11.52
N GLU A 165 -13.18 -4.97 11.29
CA GLU A 165 -13.80 -6.14 10.66
C GLU A 165 -14.99 -6.66 11.49
N ALA A 166 -14.85 -6.72 12.82
CA ALA A 166 -15.95 -7.06 13.71
C ALA A 166 -17.08 -6.02 13.64
N PHE A 167 -16.75 -4.73 13.53
CA PHE A 167 -17.74 -3.67 13.32
C PHE A 167 -18.51 -3.85 12.02
N TYR A 168 -17.81 -4.03 10.88
CA TYR A 168 -18.41 -4.27 9.57
C TYR A 168 -19.37 -5.47 9.60
N ARG A 169 -18.93 -6.60 10.19
CA ARG A 169 -19.76 -7.79 10.35
C ARG A 169 -21.03 -7.50 11.15
N ARG A 170 -20.93 -6.75 12.23
CA ARG A 170 -22.07 -6.38 13.09
C ARG A 170 -23.10 -5.52 12.35
N VAL A 171 -22.66 -4.63 11.46
CA VAL A 171 -23.55 -3.74 10.70
C VAL A 171 -23.94 -4.29 9.33
N GLY A 172 -23.57 -5.54 9.02
CA GLY A 172 -23.96 -6.21 7.76
C GLY A 172 -23.27 -5.66 6.50
N ILE A 173 -22.12 -5.02 6.65
CA ILE A 173 -21.33 -4.47 5.53
C ILE A 173 -20.12 -5.37 5.28
N THR A 174 -19.81 -5.63 4.01
CA THR A 174 -18.58 -6.36 3.62
C THR A 174 -17.59 -5.37 2.99
N PRO A 175 -16.47 -5.05 3.65
CA PRO A 175 -15.44 -4.20 3.07
C PRO A 175 -14.59 -4.97 2.06
N VAL A 176 -13.90 -4.24 1.19
CA VAL A 176 -12.83 -4.79 0.37
C VAL A 176 -11.52 -4.67 1.13
N CYS A 177 -10.88 -5.80 1.43
CA CYS A 177 -9.64 -5.86 2.18
C CYS A 177 -8.44 -5.96 1.23
N ILE A 178 -7.57 -4.95 1.22
CA ILE A 178 -6.32 -4.93 0.46
C ILE A 178 -5.17 -5.23 1.42
N PHE A 179 -4.67 -6.46 1.37
CA PHE A 179 -3.55 -6.93 2.20
C PHE A 179 -2.19 -6.57 1.59
N LEU A 180 -1.15 -6.62 2.43
CA LEU A 180 0.20 -6.16 2.08
C LEU A 180 0.82 -6.93 0.90
N ASP A 181 0.43 -8.19 0.71
CA ASP A 181 0.88 -9.04 -0.40
C ASP A 181 0.38 -8.56 -1.77
N LEU A 182 -0.77 -7.88 -1.81
CA LEU A 182 -1.30 -7.31 -3.05
C LEU A 182 -0.47 -6.09 -3.49
N LEU A 183 0.11 -5.34 -2.54
CA LEU A 183 1.04 -4.24 -2.88
C LEU A 183 2.38 -4.75 -3.44
N ALA A 184 2.71 -6.03 -3.28
CA ALA A 184 3.85 -6.64 -3.96
C ALA A 184 3.49 -7.16 -5.36
N ARG A 185 2.22 -7.07 -5.77
CA ARG A 185 1.69 -7.49 -7.07
C ARG A 185 0.93 -6.32 -7.71
N PRO A 186 1.64 -5.27 -8.19
CA PRO A 186 1.00 -4.02 -8.60
C PRO A 186 -0.04 -4.17 -9.70
N GLU A 187 0.12 -5.12 -10.61
CA GLU A 187 -0.86 -5.37 -11.68
C GLU A 187 -2.15 -5.97 -11.13
N ASP A 188 -2.06 -6.92 -10.19
CA ASP A 188 -3.24 -7.49 -9.51
C ASP A 188 -3.96 -6.40 -8.69
N LEU A 189 -3.20 -5.53 -8.02
CA LEU A 189 -3.74 -4.39 -7.27
C LEU A 189 -4.50 -3.42 -8.19
N LYS A 190 -3.90 -3.04 -9.33
CA LYS A 190 -4.54 -2.17 -10.32
C LYS A 190 -5.80 -2.81 -10.88
N ALA A 191 -5.77 -4.11 -11.20
CA ALA A 191 -6.93 -4.84 -11.69
C ALA A 191 -8.07 -4.88 -10.65
N LEU A 192 -7.74 -5.07 -9.37
CA LEU A 192 -8.72 -4.96 -8.28
C LEU A 192 -9.30 -3.55 -8.23
N CYS A 193 -8.47 -2.51 -8.17
CA CYS A 193 -8.92 -1.12 -8.12
C CYS A 193 -9.81 -0.76 -9.31
N GLN A 194 -9.45 -1.18 -10.53
CA GLN A 194 -10.27 -0.99 -11.72
C GLN A 194 -11.63 -1.66 -11.56
N SER A 195 -11.65 -2.92 -11.11
CA SER A 195 -12.91 -3.66 -10.87
C SER A 195 -13.81 -2.97 -9.85
N LEU A 196 -13.23 -2.31 -8.82
CA LEU A 196 -14.01 -1.53 -7.84
C LEU A 196 -14.62 -0.27 -8.46
N VAL A 197 -13.86 0.43 -9.29
CA VAL A 197 -14.33 1.61 -10.03
C VAL A 197 -15.48 1.21 -10.95
N ASP A 198 -15.30 0.17 -11.76
CA ASP A 198 -16.31 -0.30 -12.71
C ASP A 198 -17.61 -0.70 -12.00
N ARG A 199 -17.50 -1.49 -10.92
CA ARG A 199 -18.66 -1.90 -10.11
C ARG A 199 -19.43 -0.70 -9.55
N ILE A 200 -18.73 0.28 -8.97
CA ILE A 200 -19.38 1.48 -8.42
C ILE A 200 -19.92 2.38 -9.53
N ALA A 201 -19.33 2.34 -10.73
CA ALA A 201 -19.89 3.02 -11.90
C ALA A 201 -21.25 2.43 -12.27
N ASP A 202 -21.37 1.10 -12.33
CA ASP A 202 -22.60 0.39 -12.68
C ASP A 202 -23.69 0.54 -11.61
N ASP A 203 -23.35 0.29 -10.34
CA ASP A 203 -24.30 0.41 -9.23
C ASP A 203 -24.89 1.83 -9.10
N GLY A 204 -24.12 2.85 -9.48
CA GLY A 204 -24.55 4.25 -9.50
C GLY A 204 -25.49 4.61 -10.67
N ARG A 205 -25.51 3.80 -11.73
CA ARG A 205 -26.39 3.96 -12.91
C ARG A 205 -27.73 3.25 -12.73
N ASP A 206 -27.72 2.01 -12.24
CA ASP A 206 -28.94 1.19 -12.10
C ASP A 206 -29.95 1.79 -11.11
N LYS A 207 -29.46 2.52 -10.10
CA LYS A 207 -30.31 3.24 -9.14
C LYS A 207 -30.95 4.52 -9.71
N GLU A 208 -30.48 5.03 -10.84
CA GLU A 208 -31.08 6.20 -11.54
C GLU A 208 -32.26 5.78 -12.43
N MET A 209 -32.26 4.55 -12.94
CA MET A 209 -33.36 4.01 -13.74
C MET A 209 -34.53 3.45 -12.90
N SER A 210 -34.40 3.43 -11.58
CA SER A 210 -35.39 2.87 -10.65
C SER A 210 -36.14 3.94 -9.83
N LEU A 211 -35.93 5.23 -10.13
CA LEU A 211 -36.62 6.39 -9.55
C LEU A 211 -37.54 7.04 -10.59
#